data_AF-A0A6L3A9A6-F1
#
_entry.id   AF-A0A6L3A9A6-F1
#
_cell.length_a   1.000
_cell.length_b   1.000
_cell.length_c   1.000
_cell.angle_alpha   90.00
_cell.angle_beta   90.00
_cell.angle_gamma   90.00
#
_symmetry.space_group_name_H-M   'P 1'
#
loop_
_entity.id
_entity.type
_entity.pdbx_description
1 polymer ?
#
loop_
_entity_poly.entity_id
_entity_poly.type
_entity_poly.pdbx_seq_one_letter_code
_entity_poly.pdbx_strand_id
1 'polypeptide(L)' 'LETIAQETTLEGVADATAQILQGRIRGRVLVNLA' A
#
# COMPACT_ATOMS: atom_id res chain seq x y z
N LEU A 1 -4.54 1.97 16.40
CA LEU A 1 -4.21 1.65 14.99
C LEU A 1 -3.45 2.83 14.44
N GLU A 2 -2.12 2.79 14.50
CA GLU A 2 -1.30 3.78 13.82
C GLU A 2 -1.43 3.56 12.31
N THR A 3 -1.60 4.64 11.56
CA THR A 3 -1.75 4.58 10.10
C THR A 3 -0.36 4.58 9.48
N ILE A 4 0.05 3.46 8.88
CA ILE A 4 1.29 3.39 8.10
C ILE A 4 1.00 3.93 6.69
N ALA A 5 1.77 4.91 6.25
CA ALA A 5 1.77 5.39 4.87
C ALA A 5 2.95 4.75 4.13
N GLN A 6 2.68 3.95 3.10
CA GLN A 6 3.71 3.28 2.30
C GLN A 6 3.73 3.87 0.89
N GLU A 7 4.87 4.40 0.47
CA GLU A 7 5.07 4.91 -0.89
C GLU A 7 5.39 3.76 -1.87
N THR A 8 4.78 3.80 -3.05
CA THR A 8 4.97 2.79 -4.11
C THR A 8 4.86 3.39 -5.51
N THR A 9 5.30 2.66 -6.53
CA THR A 9 5.08 2.98 -7.96
C THR A 9 3.78 2.34 -8.46
N LEU A 10 3.30 2.71 -9.65
CA LEU A 10 2.07 2.14 -10.22
C LEU A 10 2.12 0.60 -10.33
N GLU A 11 3.27 0.04 -10.66
CA GLU A 11 3.50 -1.41 -10.76
C GLU A 11 3.39 -2.11 -9.40
N GLY A 12 3.81 -1.45 -8.32
CA GLY A 12 3.77 -1.98 -6.96
C GLY A 12 2.39 -1.90 -6.29
N VAL A 13 1.38 -1.29 -6.93
CA VAL A 13 0.03 -1.14 -6.36
C VAL A 13 -0.68 -2.49 -6.19
N ALA A 14 -0.51 -3.41 -7.13
CA ALA A 14 -1.17 -4.71 -7.09
C ALA A 14 -0.71 -5.52 -5.85
N ASP A 15 0.59 -5.52 -5.57
CA ASP A 15 1.15 -6.22 -4.42
C ASP A 15 0.73 -5.57 -3.10
N ALA A 16 0.82 -4.24 -3.00
CA ALA A 16 0.40 -3.51 -1.80
C ALA A 16 -1.10 -3.73 -1.50
N THR A 17 -1.94 -3.79 -2.53
CA THR A 17 -3.38 -4.09 -2.40
C THR A 17 -3.60 -5.51 -1.92
N ALA A 18 -2.86 -6.49 -2.43
CA ALA A 18 -2.95 -7.88 -1.98
C ALA A 18 -2.59 -8.01 -0.49
N GLN A 19 -1.56 -7.30 -0.03
CA GLN A 19 -1.15 -7.31 1.38
C GLN A 19 -2.21 -6.68 2.31
N ILE A 20 -2.92 -5.64 1.86
CA ILE A 20 -4.04 -5.04 2.58
C ILE A 20 -5.23 -6.00 2.64
N LEU A 21 -5.61 -6.61 1.50
CA LEU A 21 -6.75 -7.54 1.43
C LEU A 21 -6.51 -8.80 2.27
N GLN A 22 -5.27 -9.27 2.35
CA GLN A 22 -4.87 -10.37 3.22
C GLN A 22 -4.79 -9.99 4.71
N GLY A 23 -5.02 -8.71 5.05
CA GLY A 23 -4.94 -8.22 6.42
C GLY A 23 -3.52 -8.15 6.98
N ARG A 24 -2.49 -8.28 6.13
CA ARG A 24 -1.08 -8.18 6.54
C ARG A 24 -0.67 -6.74 6.85
N ILE A 25 -1.33 -5.78 6.21
CA ILE A 25 -1.12 -4.35 6.41
C ILE A 25 -2.46 -3.68 6.68
N ARG A 26 -2.49 -2.79 7.66
CA ARG A 26 -3.58 -1.82 7.88
C ARG A 26 -2.99 -0.42 7.76
N GLY A 27 -3.37 0.31 6.70
CA GLY A 27 -2.79 1.62 6.42
C GLY A 27 -3.28 2.21 5.12
N ARG A 28 -2.54 3.19 4.60
CA ARG A 28 -2.78 3.82 3.29
C ARG A 28 -1.55 3.62 2.41
N VAL A 29 -1.78 3.31 1.14
CA VAL A 29 -0.71 3.22 0.13
C VAL A 29 -0.72 4.52 -0.67
N LEU A 30 0.42 5.19 -0.72
CA LEU A 30 0.63 6.39 -1.51
C LEU A 30 1.34 5.99 -2.80
N VAL A 31 0.73 6.29 -3.95
CA VAL A 31 1.31 5.97 -5.25
C VAL A 31 2.01 7.21 -5.78
N ASN A 32 3.31 7.12 -5.97
CA ASN A 32 4.10 8.17 -6.58
C ASN A 32 4.01 8.03 -8.11
N LEU A 33 3.35 8.99 -8.74
CA LEU A 33 3.20 9.11 -10.19
C LEU A 33 4.20 10.17 -10.66
N ALA A 34 5.46 9.77 -10.82
CA ALA A 34 6.52 10.58 -11.40
C ALA A 34 6.95 10.01 -12.75
#